data_AF-A0A7X7VQT7-F1
#
_entry.id   AF-A0A7X7VQT7-F1
#
_cell.length_a   1.000
_cell.length_b   1.000
_cell.length_c   1.000
_cell.angle_alpha   90.00
_cell.angle_beta   90.00
_cell.angle_gamma   90.00
#
_symmetry.space_group_name_H-M   'P 1'
#
loop_
_entity.id
_entity.type
_entity.pdbx_description
1 polymer ?
#
loop_
_entity_poly.entity_id
_entity_poly.type
_entity_poly.pdbx_seq_one_letter_code
_entity_poly.pdbx_strand_id
1 'polypeptide(L)'
;SVNLELPSARSLTALCPDKDKGQIVRPMEQIFRERTAEEQLLAQAPKRRKGLPPRDAQNADLLALATGTARQPTSALHSKSERSFEREGTELGGWGARYTLRRHARVATSRRSFAPAGQSTQLIIGATPENDNQILKLSSALYEQFDLKRIFFSAYIPVMADDRLPATGTPVPLRREHRLYQADWLMRYYAFSANELTNPQEPWLDLDVDPKLAWALRNIDLFPVEVMEATLQQLLRVPGIGPVGARRILAARKTRRLDFDDLRRLHIVLKRAAPFLSCNGKRQSSLPLDAGVLRQEAIRDATSSSYIRTRRSYEQSQLPLF
;
A
#
# COMPACT_ATOMS: atom_id res chain seq x y z
N SER A 1 -8.96 -10.68 11.67
CA SER A 1 -9.16 -9.26 11.35
C SER A 1 -10.22 -8.72 12.28
N VAL A 2 -10.24 -7.41 12.54
CA VAL A 2 -11.33 -6.75 13.28
C VAL A 2 -11.99 -5.76 12.33
N ASN A 3 -13.30 -5.86 12.10
CA ASN A 3 -13.99 -5.04 11.11
C ASN A 3 -14.38 -3.68 11.72
N LEU A 4 -13.92 -2.59 11.10
CA LEU A 4 -14.28 -1.22 11.45
C LEU A 4 -15.04 -0.64 10.26
N GLU A 5 -16.26 -1.13 10.02
CA GLU A 5 -17.00 -0.86 8.79
C GLU A 5 -17.19 0.65 8.52
N LEU A 6 -17.35 1.46 9.56
CA LEU A 6 -17.64 2.89 9.44
C LEU A 6 -16.48 3.76 9.97
N PRO A 7 -16.05 4.78 9.21
CA PRO A 7 -14.85 5.54 9.54
C PRO A 7 -15.02 6.59 10.64
N SER A 8 -16.24 7.05 10.94
CA SER A 8 -16.48 8.04 12.00
C SER A 8 -17.43 7.54 13.10
N ALA A 9 -17.25 8.05 14.32
CA ALA A 9 -18.14 7.75 15.44
C ALA A 9 -19.57 8.22 15.16
N ARG A 10 -19.74 9.38 14.52
CA ARG A 10 -21.05 9.90 14.12
C ARG A 10 -21.76 8.95 13.17
N SER A 11 -21.06 8.44 12.18
CA SER A 11 -21.61 7.45 11.23
C SER A 11 -21.91 6.13 11.89
N LEU A 12 -21.04 5.66 12.80
CA LEU A 12 -21.27 4.45 13.57
C LEU A 12 -22.56 4.55 14.39
N THR A 13 -22.75 5.63 15.15
CA THR A 13 -23.99 5.87 15.92
C THR A 13 -25.21 6.00 15.01
N ALA A 14 -25.07 6.64 13.86
CA ALA A 14 -26.19 6.87 12.94
C ALA A 14 -26.68 5.59 12.24
N LEU A 15 -25.77 4.71 11.80
CA LEU A 15 -26.08 3.52 11.02
C LEU A 15 -26.10 2.23 11.84
N CYS A 16 -25.32 2.18 12.91
CA CYS A 16 -25.15 0.99 13.77
C CYS A 16 -25.21 1.41 15.25
N PRO A 17 -26.36 1.87 15.76
CA PRO A 17 -26.49 2.38 17.12
C PRO A 17 -26.11 1.35 18.20
N ASP A 18 -26.27 0.06 17.90
CA ASP A 18 -25.90 -1.05 18.79
C ASP A 18 -24.38 -1.32 18.84
N LYS A 19 -23.60 -0.75 17.92
CA LYS A 19 -22.14 -0.90 17.87
C LYS A 19 -21.47 0.30 18.55
N ASP A 20 -20.85 0.07 19.70
CA ASP A 20 -20.01 1.07 20.36
C ASP A 20 -18.57 1.07 19.80
N LYS A 21 -17.98 2.26 19.67
CA LYS A 21 -16.59 2.41 19.17
C LYS A 21 -15.59 1.69 20.08
N GLY A 22 -15.77 1.78 21.39
CA GLY A 22 -14.91 1.10 22.36
C GLY A 22 -14.98 -0.42 22.21
N GLN A 23 -16.16 -0.98 21.95
CA GLN A 23 -16.32 -2.40 21.69
C GLN A 23 -15.61 -2.87 20.40
N ILE A 24 -15.57 -2.05 19.35
CA ILE A 24 -14.85 -2.39 18.11
C ILE A 24 -13.33 -2.32 18.30
N VAL A 25 -12.85 -1.32 19.04
CA VAL A 25 -11.42 -1.06 19.20
C VAL A 25 -10.77 -1.99 20.24
N ARG A 26 -11.51 -2.40 21.28
CA ARG A 26 -10.99 -3.23 22.38
C ARG A 26 -10.33 -4.54 21.91
N PRO A 27 -10.90 -5.31 20.97
CA PRO A 27 -10.22 -6.47 20.39
C PRO A 27 -8.91 -6.12 19.66
N MET A 28 -8.87 -4.99 18.93
CA MET A 28 -7.64 -4.54 18.24
C MET A 28 -6.54 -4.20 19.24
N GLU A 29 -6.92 -3.53 20.34
CA GLU A 29 -6.00 -3.18 21.41
C GLU A 29 -5.48 -4.42 22.13
N GLN A 30 -6.34 -5.39 22.43
CA GLN A 30 -5.95 -6.66 23.04
C GLN A 30 -4.92 -7.39 22.16
N ILE A 31 -5.20 -7.54 20.87
CA ILE A 31 -4.29 -8.19 19.92
C ILE A 31 -2.94 -7.45 19.89
N PHE A 32 -2.97 -6.11 19.88
CA PHE A 32 -1.75 -5.30 19.88
C PHE A 32 -0.93 -5.52 21.15
N ARG A 33 -1.55 -5.50 22.33
CA ARG A 33 -0.90 -5.68 23.63
C ARG A 33 -0.26 -7.07 23.75
N GLU A 34 -1.02 -8.13 23.47
CA GLU A 34 -0.56 -9.52 23.58
C GLU A 34 0.62 -9.78 22.64
N ARG A 35 0.53 -9.33 21.39
CA ARG A 35 1.61 -9.48 20.41
C ARG A 35 2.86 -8.69 20.79
N THR A 36 2.68 -7.49 21.36
CA THR A 36 3.81 -6.66 21.80
C THR A 36 4.51 -7.26 23.00
N ALA A 37 3.75 -7.82 23.96
CA ALA A 37 4.29 -8.54 25.10
C ALA A 37 5.08 -9.79 24.65
N GLU A 38 4.52 -10.60 23.74
CA GLU A 38 5.20 -11.76 23.16
C GLU A 38 6.50 -11.34 22.45
N GLU A 39 6.46 -10.29 21.63
CA GLU A 39 7.65 -9.79 20.92
C GLU A 39 8.75 -9.31 21.88
N GLN A 40 8.40 -8.67 23.00
CA GLN A 40 9.36 -8.27 24.02
C GLN A 40 10.01 -9.47 24.70
N LEU A 41 9.23 -10.49 25.08
CA LEU A 41 9.74 -11.73 25.67
C LEU A 41 10.68 -12.46 24.71
N LEU A 42 10.28 -12.62 23.44
CA LEU A 42 11.08 -13.31 22.43
C LEU A 42 12.34 -12.53 22.02
N ALA A 43 12.33 -11.20 22.14
CA ALA A 43 13.51 -10.37 21.88
C ALA A 43 14.58 -10.52 22.97
N GLN A 44 14.17 -10.77 24.22
CA GLN A 44 15.07 -11.00 25.35
C GLN A 44 15.58 -12.46 25.41
N ALA A 45 14.82 -13.41 24.87
CA ALA A 45 15.21 -14.82 24.85
C ALA A 45 16.44 -15.08 23.94
N PRO A 46 17.43 -15.88 24.39
CA PRO A 46 18.59 -16.23 23.58
C PRO A 46 18.15 -16.91 22.27
N LYS A 47 18.76 -16.50 21.15
CA LYS A 47 18.51 -17.11 19.85
C LYS A 47 18.90 -18.59 19.94
N ARG A 48 17.91 -19.50 19.97
CA ARG A 48 18.17 -20.94 19.76
C ARG A 48 18.96 -21.07 18.45
N ARG A 49 20.21 -21.53 18.54
CA ARG A 49 20.96 -21.97 17.36
C ARG A 49 20.09 -23.03 16.69
N LYS A 50 19.75 -22.84 15.41
CA LYS A 50 19.18 -23.92 14.60
C LYS A 50 20.21 -25.04 14.62
N GLY A 51 19.99 -26.05 15.46
CA GLY A 51 20.73 -27.31 15.36
C GLY A 51 20.44 -27.87 13.98
N LEU A 52 21.49 -28.33 13.28
CA LEU A 52 21.32 -29.24 12.16
C LEU A 52 20.42 -30.39 12.63
N PRO A 53 19.52 -30.92 11.79
CA PRO A 53 18.75 -32.11 12.14
C PRO A 53 19.72 -33.24 12.52
N PRO A 54 19.38 -34.09 13.51
CA PRO A 54 20.17 -35.28 13.82
C PRO A 54 20.35 -36.12 12.55
N ARG A 55 21.56 -36.67 12.34
CA ARG A 55 21.90 -37.51 11.17
C ARG A 55 20.99 -38.72 10.98
N ASP A 56 20.23 -39.10 12.00
CA ASP A 56 19.39 -40.29 11.99
C ASP A 56 18.12 -40.15 11.11
N ALA A 57 17.68 -38.92 10.81
CA ALA A 57 16.53 -38.69 9.92
C ALA A 57 16.88 -38.79 8.42
N GLN A 58 18.17 -38.70 8.05
CA GLN A 58 18.61 -38.81 6.64
C GLN A 58 18.70 -40.26 6.18
N ASN A 59 18.86 -41.21 7.12
CA ASN A 59 18.94 -42.63 6.80
C ASN A 59 17.57 -43.28 6.55
N ALA A 60 16.48 -42.69 7.09
CA ALA A 60 15.13 -43.22 6.88
C ALA A 60 14.63 -43.01 5.43
N ASP A 61 14.93 -41.85 4.83
CA ASP A 61 14.56 -41.55 3.43
C ASP A 61 15.37 -42.36 2.41
N LEU A 62 16.64 -42.66 2.71
CA LEU A 62 17.47 -43.54 1.86
C LEU A 62 16.99 -45.01 1.90
N LEU A 63 16.44 -45.47 3.02
CA LEU A 63 15.88 -46.82 3.16
C LEU A 63 14.52 -46.96 2.44
N ALA A 64 13.70 -45.90 2.45
CA ALA A 64 12.42 -45.85 1.73
C ALA A 64 12.60 -45.83 0.20
N LEU A 65 13.66 -45.18 -0.30
CA LEU A 65 14.03 -45.20 -1.72
C LEU A 65 14.57 -46.57 -2.18
N ALA A 66 15.22 -47.32 -1.30
CA ALA A 66 15.74 -48.66 -1.59
C ALA A 66 14.66 -49.77 -1.59
N THR A 67 13.51 -49.53 -0.95
CA THR A 67 12.43 -50.52 -0.78
C THR A 67 11.26 -50.37 -1.75
N GLY A 68 11.32 -49.43 -2.69
CA GLY A 68 10.43 -49.41 -3.87
C GLY A 68 8.95 -49.10 -3.60
N THR A 69 8.59 -48.53 -2.45
CA THR A 69 7.18 -48.30 -2.05
C THR A 69 6.66 -46.87 -2.28
N ALA A 70 7.34 -46.03 -3.05
CA ALA A 70 6.90 -44.66 -3.31
C ALA A 70 5.83 -44.57 -4.41
N ARG A 71 4.58 -44.24 -4.04
CA ARG A 71 3.51 -43.84 -4.97
C ARG A 71 3.80 -42.44 -5.53
N GLN A 72 3.73 -42.30 -6.86
CA GLN A 72 3.79 -41.00 -7.55
C GLN A 72 2.52 -40.18 -7.30
N PRO A 73 2.62 -38.87 -7.02
CA PRO A 73 1.46 -37.98 -7.03
C PRO A 73 1.12 -37.59 -8.47
N THR A 74 -0.15 -37.82 -8.83
CA THR A 74 -0.75 -37.52 -10.13
C THR A 74 -0.85 -36.01 -10.35
N SER A 75 -0.47 -35.58 -11.56
CA SER A 75 -0.67 -34.22 -12.05
C SER A 75 -2.13 -34.01 -12.45
N ALA A 76 -2.79 -33.01 -11.87
CA ALA A 76 -4.07 -32.49 -12.34
C ALA A 76 -3.95 -30.98 -12.57
N LEU A 77 -4.01 -30.62 -13.85
CA LEU A 77 -4.11 -29.27 -14.37
C LEU A 77 -5.49 -28.69 -14.04
N HIS A 78 -5.57 -27.56 -13.34
CA HIS A 78 -6.74 -26.70 -13.38
C HIS A 78 -6.40 -25.20 -13.38
N SER A 79 -6.99 -24.54 -14.38
CA SER A 79 -7.19 -23.12 -14.73
C SER A 79 -6.45 -22.03 -13.95
N LYS A 80 -5.47 -21.43 -14.62
CA LYS A 80 -4.93 -20.08 -14.37
C LYS A 80 -5.88 -19.04 -14.97
N SER A 81 -6.81 -18.45 -14.22
CA SER A 81 -7.35 -17.15 -14.65
C SER A 81 -7.87 -16.19 -13.57
N GLU A 82 -8.11 -16.62 -12.33
CA GLU A 82 -8.71 -15.72 -11.32
C GLU A 82 -7.82 -15.41 -10.11
N ARG A 83 -6.61 -15.99 -10.02
CA ARG A 83 -5.70 -15.84 -8.87
C ARG A 83 -4.64 -14.73 -8.99
N SER A 84 -4.75 -13.83 -9.97
CA SER A 84 -3.72 -12.82 -10.25
C SER A 84 -3.83 -11.56 -9.38
N PHE A 85 -5.03 -11.12 -8.99
CA PHE A 85 -5.19 -9.88 -8.21
C PHE A 85 -5.00 -10.05 -6.70
N GLU A 86 -5.24 -11.25 -6.15
CA GLU A 86 -5.04 -11.51 -4.71
C GLU A 86 -3.56 -11.74 -4.33
N ARG A 87 -2.68 -12.00 -5.31
CA ARG A 87 -1.25 -12.25 -5.09
C ARG A 87 -0.36 -11.01 -5.16
N GLU A 88 -0.81 -9.90 -5.72
CA GLU A 88 -0.02 -8.64 -5.74
C GLU A 88 0.09 -7.99 -4.34
N GLY A 89 -0.76 -8.40 -3.39
CA GLY A 89 -0.65 -8.00 -1.99
C GLY A 89 0.29 -8.86 -1.13
N THR A 90 0.81 -9.96 -1.66
CA THR A 90 1.53 -10.99 -0.90
C THR A 90 2.96 -11.25 -1.37
N GLU A 91 3.43 -10.61 -2.44
CA GLU A 91 4.86 -10.60 -2.81
C GLU A 91 5.59 -9.33 -2.33
N LEU A 92 5.48 -9.03 -1.03
CA LEU A 92 6.49 -8.23 -0.30
C LEU A 92 7.38 -9.17 0.54
N GLY A 93 7.78 -10.29 -0.06
CA GLY A 93 8.67 -11.27 0.55
C GLY A 93 10.09 -10.72 0.77
N GLY A 94 10.50 -10.65 2.04
CA GLY A 94 11.89 -10.65 2.51
C GLY A 94 12.76 -9.41 2.27
N TRP A 95 12.69 -8.80 1.09
CA TRP A 95 13.62 -7.74 0.67
C TRP A 95 12.93 -6.37 0.51
N GLY A 96 11.67 -6.34 0.05
CA GLY A 96 10.90 -5.10 -0.12
C GLY A 96 10.64 -4.34 1.18
N ALA A 97 10.34 -5.07 2.27
CA ALA A 97 10.09 -4.48 3.59
C ALA A 97 11.30 -3.71 4.13
N ARG A 98 12.54 -4.15 3.84
CA ARG A 98 13.81 -3.48 4.22
C ARG A 98 13.95 -2.10 3.58
N TYR A 99 13.16 -1.85 2.55
CA TYR A 99 13.12 -0.60 1.81
C TYR A 99 11.88 0.23 2.15
N THR A 100 11.24 0.00 3.28
CA THR A 100 10.12 0.80 3.76
C THR A 100 10.55 1.60 4.99
N LEU A 101 9.94 2.76 5.24
CA LEU A 101 10.21 3.54 6.45
C LEU A 101 9.47 2.98 7.67
N ARG A 102 8.75 1.86 7.50
CA ARG A 102 8.02 1.21 8.57
C ARG A 102 8.99 0.52 9.53
N ARG A 103 8.68 0.61 10.83
CA ARG A 103 9.43 -0.06 11.90
C ARG A 103 9.52 -1.56 11.62
N HIS A 104 10.75 -2.06 11.53
CA HIS A 104 11.00 -3.49 11.42
C HIS A 104 10.63 -4.20 12.70
N ALA A 105 9.92 -5.32 12.56
CA ALA A 105 9.73 -6.30 13.62
C ALA A 105 11.10 -6.72 14.18
N ARG A 106 11.28 -6.63 15.51
CA ARG A 106 12.49 -7.06 16.21
C ARG A 106 12.63 -8.59 16.21
N VAL A 107 11.49 -9.27 16.13
CA VAL A 107 11.40 -10.73 16.14
C VAL A 107 10.73 -11.21 14.86
N ALA A 108 11.35 -12.20 14.19
CA ALA A 108 10.82 -12.84 12.99
C ALA A 108 9.43 -13.45 13.22
N THR A 109 8.55 -13.34 12.22
CA THR A 109 7.18 -13.86 12.27
C THR A 109 7.12 -15.34 12.65
N SER A 110 8.06 -16.15 12.19
CA SER A 110 8.12 -17.59 12.49
C SER A 110 8.40 -17.94 13.95
N ARG A 111 8.85 -16.98 14.77
CA ARG A 111 9.09 -17.17 16.20
C ARG A 111 7.87 -16.80 17.05
N ARG A 112 6.86 -16.15 16.45
CA ARG A 112 5.66 -15.69 17.13
C ARG A 112 4.60 -16.77 17.06
N SER A 113 3.89 -16.98 18.16
CA SER A 113 2.75 -17.90 18.26
C SER A 113 1.43 -17.13 18.18
N PHE A 114 1.36 -15.92 18.75
CA PHE A 114 0.15 -15.14 18.80
C PHE A 114 0.07 -14.13 17.65
N ALA A 115 -1.00 -14.22 16.85
CA ALA A 115 -1.24 -13.39 15.67
C ALA A 115 0.04 -13.10 14.84
N PRO A 116 0.79 -14.13 14.39
CA PRO A 116 2.10 -13.96 13.76
C PRO A 116 2.04 -13.08 12.52
N ALA A 117 0.97 -13.19 11.74
CA ALA A 117 0.70 -12.39 10.56
C ALA A 117 0.33 -10.92 10.87
N GLY A 118 0.07 -10.58 12.14
CA GLY A 118 -0.44 -9.28 12.59
C GLY A 118 -1.95 -9.15 12.46
N GLN A 119 -2.44 -7.91 12.53
CA GLN A 119 -3.87 -7.60 12.44
C GLN A 119 -4.19 -6.66 11.29
N SER A 120 -5.40 -6.79 10.76
CA SER A 120 -5.96 -5.98 9.69
C SER A 120 -7.41 -5.61 10.00
N THR A 121 -7.89 -4.56 9.35
CA THR A 121 -9.27 -4.07 9.44
C THR A 121 -9.80 -3.70 8.05
N GLN A 122 -11.10 -3.44 7.98
CA GLN A 122 -11.80 -3.04 6.76
C GLN A 122 -12.67 -1.82 7.05
N LEU A 123 -12.65 -0.84 6.14
CA LEU A 123 -13.48 0.37 6.12
C LEU A 123 -14.36 0.37 4.86
N ILE A 124 -15.63 0.74 5.02
CA ILE A 124 -16.57 0.95 3.91
C ILE A 124 -16.52 2.40 3.47
N ILE A 125 -16.36 2.62 2.16
CA ILE A 125 -16.19 3.94 1.56
C ILE A 125 -17.42 4.34 0.76
N GLY A 126 -17.98 5.50 1.10
CA GLY A 126 -19.12 6.08 0.38
C GLY A 126 -20.49 5.68 0.93
N ALA A 127 -20.57 4.83 1.96
CA ALA A 127 -21.81 4.62 2.72
C ALA A 127 -22.21 5.88 3.51
N THR A 128 -21.23 6.68 3.90
CA THR A 128 -21.38 7.86 4.74
C THR A 128 -20.54 9.03 4.20
N PRO A 129 -20.87 10.28 4.58
CA PRO A 129 -20.34 11.48 3.92
C PRO A 129 -18.93 11.88 4.39
N GLU A 130 -18.13 10.96 4.93
CA GLU A 130 -16.76 11.26 5.31
C GLU A 130 -15.93 11.59 4.08
N ASN A 131 -15.08 12.59 4.24
CA ASN A 131 -14.09 12.95 3.25
C ASN A 131 -12.81 12.10 3.38
N ASP A 132 -11.96 12.18 2.35
CA ASP A 132 -10.74 11.37 2.31
C ASP A 132 -9.73 11.78 3.38
N ASN A 133 -9.70 13.07 3.78
CA ASN A 133 -8.86 13.52 4.90
C ASN A 133 -9.20 12.80 6.21
N GLN A 134 -10.50 12.66 6.53
CA GLN A 134 -10.95 11.93 7.71
C GLN A 134 -10.56 10.45 7.65
N ILE A 135 -10.77 9.80 6.51
CA ILE A 135 -10.44 8.38 6.30
C ILE A 135 -8.94 8.12 6.41
N LEU A 136 -8.11 8.98 5.80
CA LEU A 136 -6.65 8.85 5.85
C LEU A 136 -6.11 9.14 7.25
N LYS A 137 -6.66 10.13 7.97
CA LYS A 137 -6.31 10.39 9.38
C LYS A 137 -6.65 9.23 10.29
N LEU A 138 -7.86 8.67 10.15
CA LEU A 138 -8.25 7.47 10.88
C LEU A 138 -7.28 6.33 10.58
N SER A 139 -6.97 6.12 9.30
CA SER A 139 -6.06 5.08 8.85
C SER A 139 -4.67 5.24 9.46
N SER A 140 -4.11 6.46 9.46
CA SER A 140 -2.83 6.78 10.13
C SER A 140 -2.89 6.46 11.63
N ALA A 141 -3.93 6.92 12.33
CA ALA A 141 -4.11 6.66 13.75
C ALA A 141 -4.22 5.16 14.08
N LEU A 142 -4.93 4.39 13.26
CA LEU A 142 -5.05 2.94 13.44
C LEU A 142 -3.71 2.22 13.24
N TYR A 143 -2.90 2.64 12.27
CA TYR A 143 -1.54 2.11 12.10
C TYR A 143 -0.64 2.43 13.29
N GLU A 144 -0.69 3.65 13.81
CA GLU A 144 0.15 4.11 14.92
C GLU A 144 -0.24 3.45 16.25
N GLN A 145 -1.54 3.35 16.54
CA GLN A 145 -2.04 2.85 17.82
C GLN A 145 -2.03 1.32 17.90
N PHE A 146 -2.33 0.61 16.80
CA PHE A 146 -2.56 -0.85 16.83
C PHE A 146 -1.53 -1.65 16.01
N ASP A 147 -0.52 -1.01 15.40
CA ASP A 147 0.42 -1.60 14.44
C ASP A 147 -0.28 -2.48 13.39
N LEU A 148 -1.40 -1.99 12.85
CA LEU A 148 -2.13 -2.69 11.79
C LEU A 148 -1.21 -3.00 10.61
N LYS A 149 -1.34 -4.18 10.03
CA LYS A 149 -0.54 -4.56 8.85
C LYS A 149 -1.09 -3.95 7.58
N ARG A 150 -2.41 -3.89 7.48
CA ARG A 150 -3.15 -3.39 6.32
C ARG A 150 -4.56 -2.98 6.72
N ILE A 151 -5.07 -1.96 6.05
CA ILE A 151 -6.47 -1.57 6.04
C ILE A 151 -7.03 -1.91 4.66
N PHE A 152 -8.21 -2.51 4.62
CA PHE A 152 -8.95 -2.78 3.40
C PHE A 152 -10.03 -1.72 3.23
N PHE A 153 -10.07 -1.10 2.05
CA PHE A 153 -11.15 -0.22 1.64
C PHE A 153 -12.08 -1.01 0.74
N SER A 154 -13.39 -0.83 0.93
CA SER A 154 -14.42 -1.42 0.08
C SER A 154 -15.44 -0.34 -0.23
N ALA A 155 -15.69 -0.06 -1.51
CA ALA A 155 -16.74 0.84 -1.91
C ALA A 155 -18.12 0.31 -1.49
N TYR A 156 -18.94 1.18 -0.93
CA TYR A 156 -20.32 0.87 -0.59
C TYR A 156 -21.13 0.58 -1.87
N ILE A 157 -21.87 -0.52 -1.83
CA ILE A 157 -22.80 -0.93 -2.89
C ILE A 157 -24.22 -0.77 -2.32
N PRO A 158 -25.06 0.12 -2.89
CA PRO A 158 -26.40 0.34 -2.41
C PRO A 158 -27.32 -0.82 -2.83
N VAL A 159 -27.46 -1.82 -1.94
CA VAL A 159 -28.34 -2.99 -2.16
C VAL A 159 -29.68 -2.84 -1.45
N MET A 160 -29.72 -2.07 -0.36
CA MET A 160 -30.89 -1.90 0.50
C MET A 160 -31.34 -0.44 0.49
N ALA A 161 -32.66 -0.22 0.48
CA ALA A 161 -33.23 1.10 0.66
C ALA A 161 -33.26 1.48 2.15
N ASP A 162 -32.47 2.48 2.53
CA ASP A 162 -32.46 3.11 3.86
C ASP A 162 -32.17 4.60 3.66
N ASP A 163 -32.98 5.49 4.26
CA ASP A 163 -32.85 6.94 4.10
C ASP A 163 -31.51 7.51 4.61
N ARG A 164 -30.79 6.75 5.44
CA ARG A 164 -29.48 7.13 5.98
C ARG A 164 -28.32 6.75 5.06
N LEU A 165 -28.58 5.92 4.04
CA LEU A 165 -27.58 5.42 3.10
C LEU A 165 -27.82 6.02 1.70
N PRO A 166 -26.79 6.01 0.83
CA PRO A 166 -26.97 6.39 -0.57
C PRO A 166 -28.07 5.56 -1.23
N ALA A 167 -28.94 6.23 -1.99
CA ALA A 167 -30.07 5.59 -2.66
C ALA A 167 -29.60 4.48 -3.63
N THR A 168 -30.46 3.47 -3.79
CA THR A 168 -30.29 2.42 -4.81
C THR A 168 -30.13 3.06 -6.19
N GLY A 169 -29.06 2.71 -6.90
CA GLY A 169 -28.68 3.32 -8.18
C GLY A 169 -27.61 4.42 -8.08
N THR A 170 -27.20 4.82 -6.88
CA THR A 170 -26.01 5.67 -6.71
C THR A 170 -24.76 4.95 -7.25
N PRO A 171 -23.95 5.57 -8.11
CA PRO A 171 -22.74 4.94 -8.65
C PRO A 171 -21.77 4.52 -7.54
N VAL A 172 -21.28 3.28 -7.63
CA VAL A 172 -20.31 2.74 -6.68
C VAL A 172 -18.99 3.52 -6.82
N PRO A 173 -18.43 4.08 -5.73
CA PRO A 173 -17.26 4.97 -5.80
C PRO A 173 -15.92 4.21 -5.96
N LEU A 174 -15.81 3.33 -6.96
CA LEU A 174 -14.63 2.48 -7.20
C LEU A 174 -13.35 3.28 -7.43
N ARG A 175 -13.44 4.44 -8.11
CA ARG A 175 -12.28 5.34 -8.30
C ARG A 175 -11.73 5.86 -6.98
N ARG A 176 -12.65 6.25 -6.09
CA ARG A 176 -12.31 6.78 -4.78
C ARG A 176 -11.64 5.70 -3.92
N GLU A 177 -12.19 4.47 -3.92
CA GLU A 177 -11.57 3.32 -3.26
C GLU A 177 -10.13 3.10 -3.76
N HIS A 178 -9.92 3.07 -5.08
CA HIS A 178 -8.59 2.89 -5.66
C HIS A 178 -7.63 4.02 -5.27
N ARG A 179 -8.09 5.28 -5.23
CA ARG A 179 -7.28 6.41 -4.76
C ARG A 179 -6.91 6.31 -3.29
N LEU A 180 -7.82 5.85 -2.44
CA LEU A 180 -7.53 5.60 -1.03
C LEU A 180 -6.48 4.51 -0.85
N TYR A 181 -6.52 3.41 -1.63
CA TYR A 181 -5.46 2.41 -1.62
C TYR A 181 -4.10 2.97 -2.05
N GLN A 182 -4.08 3.83 -3.07
CA GLN A 182 -2.84 4.49 -3.49
C GLN A 182 -2.30 5.43 -2.40
N ALA A 183 -3.15 6.24 -1.78
CA ALA A 183 -2.79 7.13 -0.68
C ALA A 183 -2.28 6.35 0.56
N ASP A 184 -2.96 5.28 0.94
CA ASP A 184 -2.54 4.36 2.00
C ASP A 184 -1.15 3.75 1.73
N TRP A 185 -0.89 3.36 0.47
CA TRP A 185 0.42 2.86 0.07
C TRP A 185 1.52 3.91 0.27
N LEU A 186 1.24 5.18 -0.05
CA LEU A 186 2.18 6.28 0.18
C LEU A 186 2.45 6.48 1.67
N MET A 187 1.42 6.41 2.53
CA MET A 187 1.61 6.51 3.97
C MET A 187 2.50 5.38 4.50
N ARG A 188 2.22 4.13 4.11
CA ARG A 188 2.95 2.96 4.62
C ARG A 188 4.39 2.85 4.13
N TYR A 189 4.65 3.23 2.87
CA TYR A 189 5.91 2.88 2.21
C TYR A 189 6.75 4.08 1.77
N TYR A 190 6.14 5.25 1.63
CA TYR A 190 6.81 6.48 1.24
C TYR A 190 6.89 7.49 2.39
N ALA A 191 6.38 7.14 3.58
CA ALA A 191 6.28 8.04 4.74
C ALA A 191 5.60 9.37 4.42
N PHE A 192 4.50 9.30 3.66
CA PHE A 192 3.57 10.41 3.61
C PHE A 192 2.73 10.44 4.89
N SER A 193 2.44 11.63 5.38
CA SER A 193 1.40 11.86 6.37
C SER A 193 0.05 12.04 5.69
N ALA A 194 -1.05 11.78 6.43
CA ALA A 194 -2.39 12.04 5.93
C ALA A 194 -2.60 13.51 5.52
N ASN A 195 -1.99 14.44 6.28
CA ASN A 195 -2.07 15.88 6.06
C ASN A 195 -1.28 16.38 4.83
N GLU A 196 -0.24 15.64 4.41
CA GLU A 196 0.44 15.94 3.15
C GLU A 196 -0.48 15.61 1.96
N LEU A 197 -1.17 14.47 2.01
CA LEU A 197 -1.98 13.98 0.90
C LEU A 197 -3.29 14.77 0.72
N THR A 198 -3.95 15.12 1.83
CA THR A 198 -5.20 15.88 1.89
C THR A 198 -5.18 16.80 3.11
N ASN A 199 -5.91 17.90 3.10
CA ASN A 199 -5.99 18.82 4.23
C ASN A 199 -7.44 19.31 4.43
N PRO A 200 -7.77 20.04 5.51
CA PRO A 200 -9.15 20.50 5.73
C PRO A 200 -9.70 21.40 4.61
N GLN A 201 -8.84 22.13 3.90
CA GLN A 201 -9.21 23.01 2.78
C GLN A 201 -9.41 22.23 1.48
N GLU A 202 -8.61 21.18 1.26
CA GLU A 202 -8.67 20.24 0.14
C GLU A 202 -8.84 18.80 0.68
N PRO A 203 -10.06 18.44 1.15
CA PRO A 203 -10.27 17.22 1.92
C PRO A 203 -10.45 15.96 1.06
N TRP A 204 -10.49 16.11 -0.25
CA TRP A 204 -10.75 15.03 -1.22
C TRP A 204 -9.51 14.73 -2.06
N LEU A 205 -9.31 13.45 -2.39
CA LEU A 205 -8.26 13.03 -3.31
C LEU A 205 -8.67 13.34 -4.76
N ASP A 206 -7.69 13.72 -5.60
CA ASP A 206 -7.90 13.87 -7.04
C ASP A 206 -8.23 12.48 -7.66
N LEU A 207 -9.36 12.39 -8.36
CA LEU A 207 -9.81 11.14 -8.98
C LEU A 207 -9.14 10.89 -10.34
N ASP A 208 -8.64 11.91 -11.01
CA ASP A 208 -8.01 11.82 -12.33
C ASP A 208 -6.51 11.57 -12.23
N VAL A 209 -5.86 12.14 -11.23
CA VAL A 209 -4.40 12.08 -11.03
C VAL A 209 -4.04 11.18 -9.85
N ASP A 210 -2.90 10.48 -9.92
CA ASP A 210 -2.45 9.68 -8.77
C ASP A 210 -2.08 10.58 -7.57
N PRO A 211 -2.28 10.13 -6.31
CA PRO A 211 -2.06 10.98 -5.14
C PRO A 211 -0.63 11.51 -4.99
N LYS A 212 0.38 10.80 -5.52
CA LYS A 212 1.78 11.22 -5.42
C LYS A 212 2.08 12.34 -6.41
N LEU A 213 1.60 12.20 -7.65
CA LEU A 213 1.69 13.27 -8.63
C LEU A 213 0.83 14.46 -8.21
N ALA A 214 -0.41 14.26 -7.75
CA ALA A 214 -1.25 15.35 -7.25
C ALA A 214 -0.56 16.15 -6.14
N TRP A 215 0.11 15.47 -5.20
CA TRP A 215 0.95 16.12 -4.20
C TRP A 215 2.09 16.92 -4.82
N ALA A 216 2.81 16.34 -5.79
CA ALA A 216 3.94 17.01 -6.44
C ALA A 216 3.51 18.26 -7.22
N LEU A 217 2.35 18.21 -7.86
CA LEU A 217 1.78 19.34 -8.60
C LEU A 217 1.38 20.50 -7.66
N ARG A 218 0.81 20.20 -6.48
CA ARG A 218 0.50 21.22 -5.47
C ARG A 218 1.75 21.85 -4.84
N ASN A 219 2.85 21.10 -4.80
CA ASN A 219 4.11 21.53 -4.20
C ASN A 219 5.17 21.74 -5.28
N ILE A 220 4.79 22.36 -6.39
CA ILE A 220 5.66 22.51 -7.56
C ILE A 220 6.95 23.28 -7.23
N ASP A 221 6.87 24.20 -6.26
CA ASP A 221 7.97 25.04 -5.79
C ASP A 221 9.10 24.24 -5.11
N LEU A 222 8.83 22.99 -4.70
CA LEU A 222 9.85 22.08 -4.15
C LEU A 222 10.69 21.40 -5.23
N PHE A 223 10.38 21.65 -6.51
CA PHE A 223 11.05 21.06 -7.66
C PHE A 223 11.78 22.14 -8.48
N PRO A 224 12.88 21.78 -9.18
CA PRO A 224 13.47 20.44 -9.30
C PRO A 224 14.20 19.98 -8.04
N VAL A 225 14.23 18.67 -7.82
CA VAL A 225 15.06 18.04 -6.79
C VAL A 225 16.40 17.64 -7.41
N GLU A 226 17.51 18.17 -6.86
CA GLU A 226 18.87 17.78 -7.29
C GLU A 226 19.24 16.40 -6.73
N VAL A 227 19.44 15.45 -7.64
CA VAL A 227 19.66 14.03 -7.33
C VAL A 227 20.88 13.78 -6.45
N MET A 228 21.94 14.56 -6.65
CA MET A 228 23.17 14.40 -5.89
C MET A 228 23.00 14.77 -4.42
N GLU A 229 22.18 15.78 -4.11
CA GLU A 229 22.05 16.38 -2.78
C GLU A 229 20.79 15.94 -2.03
N ALA A 230 19.74 15.58 -2.75
CA ALA A 230 18.42 15.30 -2.19
C ALA A 230 18.43 14.28 -1.07
N THR A 231 17.74 14.54 0.02
CA THR A 231 17.52 13.55 1.08
C THR A 231 16.69 12.36 0.58
N LEU A 232 16.68 11.25 1.35
CA LEU A 232 15.80 10.11 1.06
C LEU A 232 14.33 10.55 0.94
N GLN A 233 13.88 11.43 1.85
CA GLN A 233 12.50 11.90 1.87
C GLN A 233 12.17 12.71 0.61
N GLN A 234 13.03 13.66 0.22
CA GLN A 234 12.83 14.43 -1.02
C GLN A 234 12.76 13.53 -2.26
N LEU A 235 13.64 12.54 -2.38
CA LEU A 235 13.56 11.57 -3.49
C LEU A 235 12.26 10.75 -3.47
N LEU A 236 11.75 10.40 -2.30
CA LEU A 236 10.48 9.68 -2.17
C LEU A 236 9.28 10.51 -2.59
N ARG A 237 9.39 11.84 -2.69
CA ARG A 237 8.31 12.74 -3.14
C ARG A 237 8.23 12.86 -4.66
N VAL A 238 9.35 12.65 -5.35
CA VAL A 238 9.43 12.71 -6.82
C VAL A 238 8.57 11.61 -7.47
N PRO A 239 7.59 11.95 -8.33
CA PRO A 239 6.84 10.98 -9.11
C PRO A 239 7.75 10.07 -9.93
N GLY A 240 7.45 8.77 -10.01
CA GLY A 240 8.30 7.79 -10.73
C GLY A 240 9.53 7.27 -9.95
N ILE A 241 9.86 7.84 -8.79
CA ILE A 241 10.86 7.27 -7.87
C ILE A 241 10.18 6.48 -6.76
N GLY A 242 10.47 5.18 -6.67
CA GLY A 242 10.04 4.31 -5.57
C GLY A 242 11.05 4.22 -4.41
N PRO A 243 10.74 3.56 -3.29
CA PRO A 243 11.65 3.45 -2.15
C PRO A 243 12.94 2.67 -2.45
N VAL A 244 12.86 1.67 -3.33
CA VAL A 244 14.02 0.95 -3.85
C VAL A 244 14.86 1.88 -4.72
N GLY A 245 14.23 2.60 -5.65
CA GLY A 245 14.88 3.57 -6.53
C GLY A 245 15.60 4.68 -5.76
N ALA A 246 14.94 5.29 -4.77
CA ALA A 246 15.51 6.35 -3.95
C ALA A 246 16.78 5.89 -3.20
N ARG A 247 16.79 4.64 -2.69
CA ARG A 247 17.97 4.06 -2.04
C ARG A 247 19.07 3.68 -3.00
N ARG A 248 18.72 3.18 -4.20
CA ARG A 248 19.70 2.94 -5.27
C ARG A 248 20.41 4.22 -5.66
N ILE A 249 19.66 5.32 -5.79
CA ILE A 249 20.23 6.66 -6.00
C ILE A 249 21.20 6.97 -4.87
N LEU A 250 20.76 6.98 -3.60
CA LEU A 250 21.63 7.20 -2.42
C LEU A 250 22.91 6.38 -2.39
N ALA A 251 22.83 5.10 -2.77
CA ALA A 251 24.00 4.24 -2.83
C ALA A 251 24.95 4.65 -3.97
N ALA A 252 24.40 4.92 -5.16
CA ALA A 252 25.19 5.22 -6.35
C ALA A 252 25.91 6.57 -6.28
N ARG A 253 25.29 7.61 -5.70
CA ARG A 253 25.95 8.93 -5.56
C ARG A 253 27.16 8.96 -4.62
N LYS A 254 27.36 7.91 -3.81
CA LYS A 254 28.57 7.77 -2.99
C LYS A 254 29.81 7.46 -3.81
N THR A 255 29.64 6.78 -4.95
CA THR A 255 30.76 6.30 -5.76
C THR A 255 30.96 7.10 -7.03
N ARG A 256 29.92 7.74 -7.55
CA ARG A 256 29.97 8.47 -8.81
C ARG A 256 28.94 9.60 -8.88
N ARG A 257 29.18 10.57 -9.76
CA ARG A 257 28.13 11.52 -10.17
C ARG A 257 27.09 10.80 -11.01
N LEU A 258 25.83 11.21 -10.88
CA LEU A 258 24.69 10.60 -11.56
C LEU A 258 24.17 11.55 -12.63
N ASP A 259 23.90 11.02 -13.82
CA ASP A 259 23.17 11.70 -14.89
C ASP A 259 21.78 11.07 -15.10
N PHE A 260 21.04 11.53 -16.11
CA PHE A 260 19.72 10.97 -16.42
C PHE A 260 19.80 9.53 -16.96
N ASP A 261 20.84 9.17 -17.72
CA ASP A 261 20.98 7.81 -18.24
C ASP A 261 21.28 6.80 -17.13
N ASP A 262 22.00 7.23 -16.11
CA ASP A 262 22.24 6.49 -14.89
C ASP A 262 20.96 6.22 -14.11
N LEU A 263 20.10 7.22 -13.95
CA LEU A 263 18.80 7.04 -13.33
C LEU A 263 17.96 5.99 -14.08
N ARG A 264 18.03 5.98 -15.41
CA ARG A 264 17.38 4.93 -16.22
C ARG A 264 17.92 3.54 -15.88
N ARG A 265 19.26 3.40 -15.79
CA ARG A 265 19.92 2.13 -15.40
C ARG A 265 19.59 1.70 -13.97
N LEU A 266 19.29 2.63 -13.08
CA LEU A 266 18.81 2.34 -11.71
C LEU A 266 17.33 1.93 -11.66
N HIS A 267 16.66 1.83 -12.82
CA HIS A 267 15.24 1.54 -13.00
C HIS A 267 14.31 2.63 -12.45
N ILE A 268 14.70 3.89 -12.59
CA ILE A 268 13.81 5.03 -12.33
C ILE A 268 12.94 5.29 -13.57
N VAL A 269 11.63 5.52 -13.35
CA VAL A 269 10.68 5.81 -14.42
C VAL A 269 10.82 7.27 -14.86
N LEU A 270 11.80 7.51 -15.75
CA LEU A 270 12.14 8.87 -16.20
C LEU A 270 10.99 9.62 -16.87
N LYS A 271 10.09 8.93 -17.58
CA LYS A 271 8.90 9.58 -18.18
C LYS A 271 8.12 10.40 -17.15
N ARG A 272 8.06 9.92 -15.89
CA ARG A 272 7.37 10.60 -14.78
C ARG A 272 8.32 11.44 -13.93
N ALA A 273 9.56 11.01 -13.74
CA ALA A 273 10.49 11.62 -12.80
C ALA A 273 11.27 12.80 -13.39
N ALA A 274 11.59 12.77 -14.68
CA ALA A 274 12.50 13.72 -15.31
C ALA A 274 12.07 15.20 -15.19
N PRO A 275 10.77 15.58 -15.29
CA PRO A 275 10.36 16.97 -15.09
C PRO A 275 10.73 17.53 -13.71
N PHE A 276 10.70 16.67 -12.69
CA PHE A 276 10.88 16.99 -11.28
C PHE A 276 12.33 16.89 -10.79
N LEU A 277 13.28 16.52 -11.64
CA LEU A 277 14.66 16.25 -11.25
C LEU A 277 15.66 17.18 -11.95
N SER A 278 16.77 17.41 -11.26
CA SER A 278 18.00 17.91 -11.85
C SER A 278 19.15 16.95 -11.53
N CYS A 279 20.09 16.83 -12.47
CA CYS A 279 21.31 16.06 -12.30
C CYS A 279 22.50 16.99 -12.56
N ASN A 280 23.33 17.20 -11.54
CA ASN A 280 24.50 18.08 -11.61
C ASN A 280 24.13 19.52 -12.02
N GLY A 281 23.04 20.05 -11.43
CA GLY A 281 22.53 21.41 -11.67
C GLY A 281 21.82 21.59 -13.01
N LYS A 282 21.67 20.52 -13.82
CA LYS A 282 21.04 20.59 -15.14
C LYS A 282 19.71 19.85 -15.14
N ARG A 283 18.66 20.54 -15.58
CA ARG A 283 17.37 19.95 -15.96
C ARG A 283 17.37 19.58 -17.44
N GLN A 284 16.49 18.65 -17.82
CA GLN A 284 16.14 18.47 -19.22
C GLN A 284 15.31 19.67 -19.68
N SER A 285 15.93 20.56 -20.47
CA SER A 285 15.34 21.82 -20.94
C SER A 285 14.06 21.63 -21.75
N SER A 286 13.88 20.47 -22.37
CA SER A 286 12.69 20.12 -23.16
C SER A 286 11.45 19.82 -22.32
N LEU A 287 11.58 19.63 -21.00
CA LEU A 287 10.46 19.25 -20.14
C LEU A 287 9.98 20.43 -19.29
N PRO A 288 8.72 20.89 -19.49
CA PRO A 288 8.16 21.96 -18.66
C PRO A 288 8.00 21.49 -17.22
N LEU A 289 8.30 22.37 -16.27
CA LEU A 289 7.92 22.20 -14.86
C LEU A 289 6.77 23.17 -14.58
N ASP A 290 5.64 22.85 -15.17
CA ASP A 290 4.39 23.58 -14.97
C ASP A 290 3.33 22.58 -14.50
N ALA A 291 2.62 22.92 -13.43
CA ALA A 291 1.66 22.02 -12.83
C ALA A 291 0.47 21.72 -13.77
N GLY A 292 0.05 22.71 -14.56
CA GLY A 292 -1.06 22.56 -15.51
C GLY A 292 -0.69 21.62 -16.66
N VAL A 293 0.47 21.84 -17.29
CA VAL A 293 0.95 21.00 -18.39
C VAL A 293 1.16 19.55 -17.93
N LEU A 294 1.85 19.36 -16.80
CA LEU A 294 2.10 18.02 -16.26
C LEU A 294 0.82 17.29 -15.87
N ARG A 295 -0.20 18.00 -15.37
CA ARG A 295 -1.53 17.43 -15.10
C ARG A 295 -2.19 16.95 -16.38
N GLN A 296 -2.20 17.78 -17.43
CA GLN A 296 -2.83 17.44 -18.71
C GLN A 296 -2.14 16.24 -19.37
N GLU A 297 -0.81 16.19 -19.36
CA GLU A 297 -0.05 15.05 -19.86
C GLU A 297 -0.38 13.76 -19.12
N ALA A 298 -0.45 13.81 -17.78
CA ALA A 298 -0.80 12.65 -16.96
C ALA A 298 -2.22 12.13 -17.27
N ILE A 299 -3.19 13.03 -17.44
CA ILE A 299 -4.57 12.67 -17.81
C ILE A 299 -4.60 12.08 -19.22
N ARG A 300 -3.89 12.68 -20.18
CA ARG A 300 -3.80 12.17 -21.55
C ARG A 300 -3.19 10.78 -21.59
N ASP A 301 -2.07 10.57 -20.90
CA ASP A 301 -1.43 9.26 -20.74
C ASP A 301 -2.40 8.24 -20.15
N ALA A 302 -3.10 8.62 -19.08
CA ALA A 302 -4.09 7.77 -18.42
C ALA A 302 -5.21 7.37 -19.39
N THR A 303 -5.78 8.31 -20.15
CA THR A 303 -6.84 8.02 -21.14
C THR A 303 -6.37 7.16 -22.32
N SER A 304 -5.10 7.27 -22.70
CA SER A 304 -4.51 6.47 -23.78
C SER A 304 -4.28 5.00 -23.40
N SER A 305 -4.20 4.71 -22.10
CA SER A 305 -3.95 3.36 -21.59
C SER A 305 -5.15 2.45 -21.83
N SER A 306 -4.89 1.31 -22.48
CA SER A 306 -5.88 0.23 -22.71
C SER A 306 -6.60 -0.17 -21.42
N TYR A 307 -5.87 -0.24 -20.30
CA TYR A 307 -6.42 -0.56 -18.98
C TYR A 307 -7.54 0.41 -18.55
N ILE A 308 -7.35 1.72 -18.75
CA ILE A 308 -8.36 2.71 -18.34
C ILE A 308 -9.54 2.71 -19.29
N ARG A 309 -9.34 2.40 -20.58
CA ARG A 309 -10.43 2.23 -21.54
C ARG A 309 -11.34 1.06 -21.16
N THR A 310 -10.74 -0.10 -20.87
CA THR A 310 -11.44 -1.30 -20.38
C THR A 310 -12.09 -1.07 -19.02
N ARG A 311 -11.43 -0.35 -18.11
CA ARG A 311 -12.00 -0.01 -16.79
C ARG A 311 -13.17 0.97 -16.90
N ARG A 312 -13.09 1.99 -17.76
CA ARG A 312 -14.19 2.93 -18.02
C ARG A 312 -15.39 2.23 -18.63
N SER A 313 -15.17 1.25 -19.52
CA SER A 313 -16.28 0.44 -20.02
C SER A 313 -16.93 -0.35 -18.89
N TYR A 314 -16.18 -0.93 -17.96
CA TYR A 314 -16.76 -1.62 -16.80
C TYR A 314 -17.46 -0.69 -15.80
N GLU A 315 -16.94 0.52 -15.57
CA GLU A 315 -17.62 1.54 -14.74
C GLU A 315 -18.95 2.00 -15.37
N GLN A 316 -19.01 2.10 -16.69
CA GLN A 316 -20.21 2.48 -17.45
C GLN A 316 -21.18 1.30 -17.67
N SER A 317 -20.65 0.08 -17.73
CA SER A 317 -21.40 -1.16 -17.93
C SER A 317 -21.72 -1.87 -16.63
N GLN A 318 -21.60 -1.22 -15.47
CA GLN A 318 -22.18 -1.75 -14.24
C GLN A 318 -23.70 -1.76 -14.45
N LEU A 319 -24.18 -2.89 -14.95
CA LEU A 319 -25.57 -3.25 -14.83
C LEU A 319 -25.90 -3.13 -13.34
N PRO A 320 -27.04 -2.53 -12.96
CA PRO A 320 -27.55 -2.72 -11.62
C PRO A 320 -27.54 -4.22 -11.39
N LEU A 321 -26.75 -4.67 -10.42
CA LEU A 321 -26.94 -6.01 -9.89
C LEU A 321 -28.35 -5.93 -9.32
N PHE A 322 -29.27 -6.65 -9.98
CA PHE A 322 -30.74 -6.62 -9.88
C PHE A 322 -31.45 -5.74 -10.93
#